data_AF-A0A161MH44-F1
#
_entry.id   AF-A0A161MH44-F1
#
_cell.length_a   1.000
_cell.length_b   1.000
_cell.length_c   1.000
_cell.angle_alpha   90.00
_cell.angle_beta   90.00
_cell.angle_gamma   90.00
#
_symmetry.space_group_name_H-M   'P 1'
#
loop_
_entity.id
_entity.type
_entity.pdbx_description
1 polymer ?
#
loop_
_entity_poly.entity_id
_entity_poly.type
_entity_poly.pdbx_seq_one_letter_code
_entity_poly.pdbx_strand_id
1 'polypeptide(L)'
;MVLCEQNELVGFSDILDECSLEEATKVGEGVYGEVFMIARPTRKNVLKIIPIEGDILVNGEKQKTYAEIYSELLITKWLDLLRENGNEFMTVCFAELISSWVIKGKYPSKLIKL
;
A
#
# COMPACT_ATOMS: atom_id res chain seq x y z
N MET A 1 7.04 -6.36 -11.02
CA MET A 1 5.69 -5.75 -11.06
C MET A 1 4.55 -6.75 -11.18
N VAL A 2 4.77 -8.05 -11.45
CA VAL A 2 3.69 -9.04 -11.66
C VAL A 2 2.62 -9.05 -10.54
N LEU A 3 3.02 -8.92 -9.27
CA LEU A 3 2.06 -8.87 -8.15
C LEU A 3 1.19 -7.60 -8.15
N CYS A 4 1.73 -6.49 -8.66
CA CYS A 4 1.05 -5.19 -8.77
C CYS A 4 0.37 -5.00 -10.15
N GLU A 5 0.51 -5.96 -11.06
CA GLU A 5 -0.07 -5.92 -12.41
C GLU A 5 0.32 -4.66 -13.22
N GLN A 6 1.53 -4.15 -12.98
CA GLN A 6 2.10 -2.99 -13.68
C GLN A 6 3.08 -3.41 -14.77
N ASN A 7 3.10 -2.68 -15.89
CA ASN A 7 4.14 -2.79 -16.92
C ASN A 7 5.24 -1.74 -16.75
N GLU A 8 4.91 -0.62 -16.12
CA GLU A 8 5.81 0.50 -15.87
C GLU A 8 5.54 1.16 -14.51
N LEU A 9 6.50 1.97 -14.04
CA LEU A 9 6.34 2.71 -12.80
C LEU A 9 5.32 3.82 -12.99
N VAL A 10 4.44 3.97 -12.01
CA VAL A 10 3.41 5.02 -11.99
C VAL A 10 3.77 6.09 -10.96
N GLY A 11 3.14 7.26 -11.06
CA GLY A 11 3.19 8.32 -10.07
C GLY A 11 2.04 8.23 -9.06
N PHE A 12 2.13 9.03 -7.99
CA PHE A 12 1.05 9.11 -6.99
C PHE A 12 -0.26 9.63 -7.59
N SER A 13 -0.20 10.55 -8.56
CA SER A 13 -1.37 11.10 -9.25
C SER A 13 -2.13 10.06 -10.07
N ASP A 14 -1.49 8.96 -10.46
CA ASP A 14 -2.13 7.91 -11.25
C ASP A 14 -3.00 6.97 -10.38
N ILE A 15 -2.76 6.97 -9.06
CA ILE A 15 -3.41 6.03 -8.13
C ILE A 15 -4.23 6.70 -7.02
N LEU A 16 -4.00 7.99 -6.77
CA LEU A 16 -4.67 8.81 -5.76
C LEU A 16 -5.12 10.13 -6.41
N ASP A 17 -6.43 10.32 -6.50
CA ASP A 17 -7.03 11.59 -6.88
C ASP A 17 -6.97 12.62 -5.74
N GLU A 18 -7.20 13.89 -6.08
CA GLU A 18 -7.14 14.99 -5.12
C GLU A 18 -8.18 14.86 -4.00
N CYS A 19 -9.39 14.36 -4.30
CA CYS A 19 -10.44 14.16 -3.31
C CYS A 19 -10.02 13.12 -2.26
N SER A 20 -9.45 12.01 -2.71
CA SER A 20 -8.92 10.94 -1.85
C SER A 20 -7.82 11.46 -0.91
N LEU A 21 -6.99 12.38 -1.39
CA LEU A 21 -5.93 13.01 -0.60
C LEU A 21 -6.45 14.06 0.39
N GLU A 22 -7.56 14.74 0.09
CA GLU A 22 -8.17 15.73 0.98
C GLU A 22 -8.88 15.11 2.17
N GLU A 23 -9.50 13.95 1.95
CA GLU A 23 -10.14 13.17 3.02
C GLU A 23 -9.18 12.21 3.73
N ALA A 24 -7.90 12.21 3.33
CA ALA A 24 -6.91 11.32 3.93
C ALA A 24 -6.69 11.66 5.40
N THR A 25 -6.68 10.63 6.25
CA THR A 25 -6.31 10.76 7.67
C THR A 25 -5.28 9.70 8.03
N LYS A 26 -4.24 10.09 8.76
CA LYS A 26 -3.27 9.13 9.28
C LYS A 26 -3.93 8.29 10.38
N VAL A 27 -3.89 6.98 10.24
CA VAL A 27 -4.52 6.02 11.17
C VAL A 27 -3.53 5.06 11.80
N GLY A 28 -2.28 5.06 11.31
CA GLY A 28 -1.21 4.28 11.90
C GLY A 28 0.13 4.65 11.31
N GLU A 29 1.17 4.26 12.02
CA GLU A 29 2.56 4.36 11.60
C GLU A 29 3.29 3.08 12.00
N GLY A 30 4.34 2.76 11.26
CA GLY A 30 5.24 1.69 11.60
C GLY A 30 6.67 2.10 11.25
N VAL A 31 7.60 1.23 11.66
CA VAL A 31 9.03 1.42 11.41
C VAL A 31 9.35 1.69 9.94
N TYR A 32 8.64 1.02 9.02
CA TYR A 32 8.95 1.04 7.59
C TYR A 32 7.99 1.91 6.76
N GLY A 33 7.01 2.59 7.38
CA GLY A 33 6.06 3.36 6.59
C GLY A 33 4.83 3.82 7.35
N GLU A 34 3.94 4.45 6.61
CA GLU A 34 2.80 5.20 7.12
C GLU A 34 1.49 4.58 6.63
N VAL A 35 0.43 4.70 7.42
CA VAL A 35 -0.88 4.15 7.13
C VAL A 35 -1.94 5.23 7.20
N PHE A 36 -2.67 5.41 6.09
CA PHE A 36 -3.73 6.40 5.95
C PHE A 36 -5.07 5.72 5.70
N MET A 37 -6.14 6.27 6.26
CA MET A 37 -7.48 6.04 5.75
C MET A 37 -7.71 7.03 4.60
N ILE A 38 -8.17 6.53 3.45
CA ILE A 38 -8.54 7.35 2.30
C ILE A 38 -9.99 7.06 1.89
N ALA A 39 -10.67 8.06 1.37
CA ALA A 39 -11.98 7.87 0.74
C ALA A 39 -11.81 7.36 -0.68
N ARG A 40 -12.66 6.41 -1.09
CA ARG A 40 -12.89 6.06 -2.50
C ARG A 40 -14.40 6.04 -2.74
N PRO A 41 -14.87 6.10 -4.01
CA PRO A 41 -16.29 6.30 -4.33
C PRO A 41 -17.27 5.33 -3.65
N THR A 42 -16.84 4.11 -3.34
CA THR A 42 -17.70 3.05 -2.80
C THR A 42 -17.47 2.74 -1.32
N ARG A 43 -16.24 2.90 -0.81
CA ARG A 43 -15.89 2.63 0.59
C ARG A 43 -14.60 3.34 1.01
N LYS A 44 -14.44 3.55 2.31
CA LYS A 44 -13.17 3.96 2.91
C LYS A 44 -12.18 2.79 2.86
N ASN A 45 -10.94 3.10 2.48
CA ASN A 45 -9.87 2.11 2.35
C ASN A 45 -8.67 2.52 3.18
N VAL A 46 -7.87 1.54 3.57
CA VAL A 46 -6.58 1.76 4.21
C VAL A 46 -5.49 1.74 3.14
N LEU A 47 -4.69 2.80 3.09
CA LEU A 47 -3.51 2.94 2.24
C LEU A 47 -2.25 2.87 3.09
N LYS A 48 -1.45 1.82 2.89
CA LYS A 48 -0.12 1.68 3.49
C LYS A 48 0.94 2.10 2.47
N ILE A 49 1.77 3.08 2.82
CA ILE A 49 2.86 3.58 1.97
C ILE A 49 4.19 3.20 2.61
N ILE A 50 5.02 2.47 1.86
CA ILE A 50 6.31 1.95 2.32
C ILE A 50 7.38 2.46 1.35
N PRO A 51 8.29 3.36 1.79
CA PRO A 51 9.47 3.72 1.01
C PRO A 51 10.40 2.51 0.85
N ILE A 52 10.91 2.31 -0.36
CA ILE A 52 11.80 1.18 -0.71
C ILE A 52 12.99 1.69 -1.52
N GLU A 53 14.13 1.00 -1.40
CA GLU A 53 15.32 1.18 -2.27
C GLU A 53 15.96 2.59 -2.23
N GLY A 54 15.61 3.40 -1.23
CA GLY A 54 16.24 4.70 -0.99
C GLY A 54 17.31 4.66 0.09
N ASP A 55 18.27 5.57 -0.02
CA ASP A 55 19.39 5.69 0.92
C ASP A 55 19.07 6.52 2.17
N ILE A 56 17.94 7.24 2.16
CA ILE A 56 17.50 8.03 3.32
C ILE A 56 16.85 7.13 4.36
N LEU A 57 17.16 7.37 5.63
CA LEU A 57 16.47 6.70 6.72
C LEU A 57 15.03 7.19 6.83
N VAL A 58 14.10 6.27 7.02
CA VAL A 58 12.68 6.53 7.26
C VAL A 58 12.38 6.02 8.66
N ASN A 59 11.87 6.90 9.52
CA ASN A 59 11.62 6.59 10.94
C ASN A 59 12.84 5.99 11.67
N GLY A 60 14.05 6.42 11.28
CA GLY A 60 15.32 5.96 11.86
C GLY A 60 15.88 4.69 11.22
N GLU A 61 15.15 4.03 10.33
CA GLU A 61 15.54 2.75 9.72
C GLU A 61 15.83 2.85 8.23
N LYS A 62 16.63 1.90 7.73
CA LYS A 62 16.87 1.76 6.29
C LYS A 62 15.58 1.35 5.58
N GLN A 63 15.41 1.85 4.37
CA GLN A 63 14.29 1.46 3.52
C GLN A 63 14.41 -0.01 3.14
N LYS A 64 13.26 -0.67 2.99
CA LYS A 64 13.21 -2.06 2.55
C LYS A 64 13.73 -2.18 1.12
N THR A 65 14.35 -3.31 0.83
CA THR A 65 14.69 -3.72 -0.53
C THR A 65 13.47 -4.25 -1.28
N TYR A 66 13.59 -4.35 -2.60
CA TYR A 66 12.58 -4.99 -3.46
C TYR A 66 12.27 -6.42 -3.02
N ALA A 67 13.27 -7.19 -2.60
CA ALA A 67 13.08 -8.58 -2.19
C ALA A 67 12.25 -8.69 -0.90
N GLU A 68 12.52 -7.82 0.07
CA GLU A 68 11.79 -7.77 1.34
C GLU A 68 10.34 -7.37 1.15
N ILE A 69 10.08 -6.31 0.36
CA ILE A 69 8.70 -5.87 0.10
C ILE A 69 7.93 -6.85 -0.79
N TYR A 70 8.61 -7.51 -1.72
CA TYR A 70 8.00 -8.53 -2.57
C TYR A 70 7.46 -9.70 -1.74
N SER A 71 8.22 -10.13 -0.74
CA SER A 71 7.82 -11.23 0.15
C SER A 71 6.58 -10.85 0.99
N GLU A 72 6.54 -9.62 1.51
CA GLU A 72 5.37 -9.10 2.24
C GLU A 72 4.14 -9.06 1.33
N LEU A 73 4.26 -8.47 0.13
CA LEU A 73 3.15 -8.37 -0.82
C LEU A 73 2.66 -9.74 -1.32
N LEU A 74 3.58 -10.68 -1.55
CA LEU A 74 3.25 -12.04 -1.97
C LEU A 74 2.37 -12.71 -0.92
N ILE A 75 2.79 -12.71 0.36
CA ILE A 75 2.02 -13.30 1.46
C ILE A 75 0.64 -12.63 1.57
N THR A 76 0.57 -11.30 1.50
CA THR A 76 -0.70 -10.57 1.54
C THR A 76 -1.64 -11.00 0.39
N LYS A 77 -1.13 -11.16 -0.84
CA LYS A 77 -1.94 -11.62 -1.98
C LYS A 77 -2.45 -13.06 -1.76
N TRP A 78 -1.61 -13.96 -1.25
CA TRP A 78 -2.04 -15.33 -0.93
C TRP A 78 -3.11 -15.39 0.17
N LEU A 79 -2.98 -14.55 1.20
CA LEU A 79 -3.96 -14.49 2.29
C LEU A 79 -5.29 -13.89 1.83
N ASP A 80 -5.24 -12.94 0.89
CA ASP A 80 -6.44 -12.35 0.29
C ASP A 80 -7.24 -13.38 -0.53
N LEU A 81 -6.55 -14.28 -1.26
CA LEU A 81 -7.18 -15.37 -2.03
C LEU A 81 -7.98 -16.36 -1.16
N LEU A 82 -7.70 -16.44 0.16
CA LEU A 82 -8.49 -17.28 1.07
C LEU A 82 -9.93 -16.77 1.25
N ARG A 83 -10.25 -15.56 0.79
CA ARG A 83 -11.59 -14.99 0.79
C ARG A 83 -12.47 -15.57 -0.33
N GLU A 84 -11.89 -16.21 -1.34
CA GLU A 84 -12.64 -16.76 -2.48
C GLU A 84 -13.54 -17.92 -2.07
N ASN A 85 -14.82 -17.84 -2.45
CA ASN A 85 -15.81 -18.86 -2.16
C ASN A 85 -15.58 -20.12 -3.02
N GLY A 86 -15.71 -21.30 -2.40
CA GLY A 86 -15.64 -22.59 -3.11
C GLY A 86 -14.35 -23.39 -2.90
N ASN A 87 -13.40 -22.86 -2.11
CA ASN A 87 -12.20 -23.58 -1.69
C ASN A 87 -12.44 -24.38 -0.40
N GLU A 88 -11.70 -25.48 -0.21
CA GLU A 88 -11.75 -26.30 1.01
C GLU A 88 -11.33 -25.49 2.27
N PHE A 89 -10.34 -24.61 2.10
CA PHE A 89 -9.86 -23.71 3.13
C PHE A 89 -10.17 -22.27 2.75
N MET A 90 -11.07 -21.63 3.51
CA MET A 90 -11.48 -20.25 3.28
C MET A 90 -11.60 -19.46 4.58
N THR A 91 -11.28 -18.18 4.52
CA THR A 91 -11.51 -17.25 5.63
C THR A 91 -11.55 -15.80 5.15
N VAL A 92 -12.39 -15.01 5.81
CA VAL A 92 -12.55 -13.57 5.59
C VAL A 92 -11.76 -12.75 6.62
N CYS A 93 -11.00 -13.39 7.50
CA CYS A 93 -10.38 -12.76 8.68
C CYS A 93 -9.04 -12.06 8.40
N PHE A 94 -8.42 -12.27 7.24
CA PHE A 94 -7.25 -11.51 6.81
C PHE A 94 -7.66 -10.18 6.17
N ALA A 95 -6.78 -9.18 6.26
CA ALA A 95 -7.02 -7.89 5.61
C ALA A 95 -7.12 -8.08 4.08
N GLU A 96 -8.15 -7.48 3.47
CA GLU A 96 -8.37 -7.55 2.03
C GLU A 96 -7.35 -6.69 1.28
N LEU A 97 -6.74 -7.25 0.23
CA LEU A 97 -5.85 -6.52 -0.67
C LEU A 97 -6.62 -6.00 -1.87
N ILE A 98 -7.00 -4.73 -1.83
CA ILE A 98 -7.76 -4.09 -2.92
C ILE A 98 -6.90 -3.94 -4.17
N SER A 99 -5.66 -3.51 -3.97
CA SER A 99 -4.73 -3.16 -5.04
C SER A 99 -3.35 -2.86 -4.45
N SER A 100 -2.32 -2.99 -5.28
CA SER A 100 -0.94 -2.66 -4.91
C SER A 100 -0.21 -2.02 -6.09
N TRP A 101 0.72 -1.12 -5.80
CA TRP A 101 1.48 -0.39 -6.82
C TRP A 101 2.91 -0.16 -6.36
N VAL A 102 3.83 -0.24 -7.30
CA VAL A 102 5.17 0.36 -7.19
C VAL A 102 5.10 1.74 -7.81
N ILE A 103 5.45 2.75 -7.02
CA ILE A 103 5.33 4.16 -7.39
C ILE A 103 6.72 4.77 -7.42
N LYS A 104 6.96 5.65 -8.40
CA LYS A 104 8.14 6.53 -8.41
C LYS A 104 7.68 7.98 -8.39
N GLY A 105 8.02 8.69 -7.32
CA GLY A 105 7.66 10.09 -7.18
C GLY A 105 8.00 10.64 -5.81
N LYS A 106 7.74 11.93 -5.63
CA LYS A 106 7.84 12.55 -4.31
C LYS A 106 6.58 12.21 -3.51
N TYR A 107 6.78 11.97 -2.22
CA TYR A 107 5.68 11.75 -1.29
C TYR A 107 4.72 12.95 -1.32
N PRO A 108 3.39 12.75 -1.44
CA PRO A 108 2.45 13.86 -1.54
C PRO A 108 2.52 14.75 -0.29
N SER A 109 2.78 16.04 -0.46
CA SER A 109 2.96 17.00 0.64
C SER A 109 1.75 17.08 1.58
N LYS A 110 0.54 16.76 1.09
CA LYS A 110 -0.68 16.67 1.92
C LYS A 110 -0.54 15.54 2.95
N LEU A 111 -0.07 14.36 2.54
CA LEU A 111 0.09 13.19 3.41
C LEU A 111 1.22 13.35 4.43
N ILE A 112 2.27 14.12 4.12
CA ILE A 112 3.39 14.40 5.05
C ILE A 112 2.91 15.25 6.25
N LYS A 113 1.84 16.03 6.07
CA LYS A 113 1.33 16.95 7.10
C LYS A 113 0.32 16.30 8.06
N LEU A 114 -0.04 15.04 7.83
CA LEU A 114 -0.99 14.25 8.63
C LEU A 114 -0.24 13.43 9.69
#